data_AF-A0A3I8GN41-F1
#
_entry.id   AF-A0A3I8GN41-F1
#
_cell.length_a   1.000
_cell.length_b   1.000
_cell.length_c   1.000
_cell.angle_alpha   90.00
_cell.angle_beta   90.00
_cell.angle_gamma   90.00
#
_symmetry.space_group_name_H-M   'P 1'
#
loop_
_entity.id
_entity.type
_entity.pdbx_description
1 polymer ?
#
loop_
_entity_poly.entity_id
_entity_poly.type
_entity_poly.pdbx_seq_one_letter_code
_entity_poly.pdbx_strand_id
1 'polypeptide(L)'
;MSTIPFIPERLNREPAVFRGLTVSELLIALLVGLATGAIAGAIPAMLWQNWSLIPGCALPGGALAILCGGRWLARLKRGRPESWLYRALELKLARFGIGTQRFVLHDGIWAIRRSRR
;
A
#
# COMPACT_ATOMS: atom_id res chain seq x y z
N MET A 1 28.95 -11.70 29.02
CA MET A 1 28.09 -11.60 27.82
C MET A 1 27.77 -10.13 27.60
N SER A 2 28.28 -9.54 26.51
CA SER A 2 28.04 -8.13 26.19
C SER A 2 26.66 -8.01 25.53
N THR A 3 25.67 -7.50 26.26
CA THR A 3 24.35 -7.18 25.70
C THR A 3 24.46 -5.85 24.96
N ILE A 4 24.10 -5.83 23.68
CA ILE A 4 24.08 -4.59 22.88
C ILE A 4 23.02 -3.66 23.50
N PRO A 5 23.40 -2.49 24.05
CA PRO A 5 22.49 -1.62 24.80
C PRO A 5 21.47 -0.91 23.90
N PHE A 6 21.72 -0.87 22.60
CA PHE A 6 20.92 -0.13 21.64
C PHE A 6 20.82 -0.91 20.33
N ILE A 7 19.62 -1.39 20.02
CA ILE A 7 19.29 -1.87 18.69
C ILE A 7 18.83 -0.65 17.88
N PRO A 8 19.50 -0.28 16.77
CA PRO A 8 19.16 0.89 15.96
C PRO A 8 17.92 0.61 15.12
N GLU A 9 16.80 0.49 15.81
CA GLU A 9 15.50 0.14 15.27
C GLU A 9 14.98 1.24 14.32
N ARG A 10 15.41 2.50 14.49
CA ARG A 10 15.13 3.60 13.57
C ARG A 10 15.89 3.52 12.24
N LEU A 11 16.99 2.77 12.18
CA LEU A 11 17.77 2.62 10.94
C LEU A 11 17.08 1.68 9.94
N ASN A 12 16.36 0.69 10.45
CA ASN A 12 15.64 -0.29 9.61
C ASN A 12 14.23 0.18 9.22
N ARG A 13 13.80 1.33 9.73
CA ARG A 13 12.46 1.89 9.52
C ARG A 13 12.48 2.89 8.38
N GLU A 14 11.47 2.80 7.52
CA GLU A 14 11.25 3.83 6.51
C GLU A 14 10.95 5.18 7.18
N PRO A 15 11.67 6.25 6.84
CA PRO A 15 11.41 7.56 7.41
C PRO A 15 10.05 8.09 6.94
N ALA A 16 9.35 8.79 7.83
CA ALA A 16 8.17 9.55 7.45
C ALA A 16 8.60 10.80 6.66
N VAL A 17 8.06 10.96 5.46
CA VAL A 17 8.44 12.05 4.54
C VAL A 17 7.42 13.19 4.58
N PHE A 18 6.12 12.88 4.53
CA PHE A 18 5.08 13.90 4.45
C PHE A 18 3.90 13.56 5.36
N ARG A 19 3.57 14.45 6.31
CA ARG A 19 2.44 14.27 7.25
C ARG A 19 2.38 12.91 7.96
N GLY A 20 3.54 12.30 8.24
CA GLY A 20 3.62 10.98 8.89
C GLY A 20 3.47 9.78 7.95
N LEU A 21 3.37 10.00 6.63
CA LEU A 21 3.42 8.95 5.61
C LEU A 21 4.86 8.61 5.23
N THR A 22 5.15 7.32 5.04
CA THR A 22 6.39 6.88 4.40
C THR A 22 6.33 7.05 2.88
N VAL A 23 7.47 6.92 2.20
CA VAL A 23 7.54 7.01 0.72
C VAL A 23 6.59 6.01 0.06
N SER A 24 6.63 4.76 0.52
CA SER A 24 5.81 3.66 0.01
C SER A 24 4.32 3.99 0.08
N GLU A 25 3.90 4.66 1.15
CA GLU A 25 2.50 5.00 1.40
C GLU A 25 2.06 6.23 0.62
N LEU A 26 2.95 7.20 0.44
CA LEU A 26 2.73 8.32 -0.47
C LEU A 26 2.53 7.83 -1.91
N LEU A 27 3.34 6.86 -2.35
CA LEU A 27 3.19 6.26 -3.68
C LEU A 27 1.86 5.53 -3.82
N ILE A 28 1.43 4.76 -2.81
CA ILE A 28 0.12 4.11 -2.82
C ILE A 28 -1.00 5.16 -2.88
N ALA A 29 -0.94 6.21 -2.05
CA ALA A 29 -1.93 7.28 -2.05
C ALA A 29 -1.98 8.01 -3.41
N LEU A 30 -0.81 8.28 -4.01
CA LEU A 30 -0.69 8.88 -5.32
C LEU A 30 -1.31 7.99 -6.40
N LEU A 31 -0.96 6.71 -6.45
CA LEU A 31 -1.49 5.78 -7.45
C LEU A 31 -3.01 5.62 -7.34
N VAL A 32 -3.54 5.49 -6.11
CA VAL A 32 -4.99 5.43 -5.89
C VAL A 32 -5.66 6.74 -6.30
N GLY A 33 -5.06 7.89 -5.97
CA GLY A 33 -5.57 9.21 -6.36
C GLY A 33 -5.56 9.45 -7.87
N LEU A 34 -4.48 9.06 -8.55
CA LEU A 34 -4.37 9.13 -10.01
C LEU A 34 -5.39 8.21 -10.68
N ALA A 35 -5.54 6.97 -10.19
CA ALA A 35 -6.49 6.02 -10.76
C ALA A 35 -7.94 6.50 -10.57
N THR A 36 -8.31 6.93 -9.36
CA THR A 36 -9.65 7.46 -9.08
C THR A 36 -9.93 8.75 -9.84
N GLY A 37 -8.96 9.66 -9.93
CA GLY A 37 -9.07 10.89 -10.71
C GLY A 37 -9.16 10.62 -12.22
N ALA A 38 -8.44 9.63 -12.74
CA ALA A 38 -8.52 9.22 -14.14
C ALA A 38 -9.88 8.59 -14.47
N ILE A 39 -10.41 7.73 -13.59
CA ILE A 39 -11.75 7.14 -13.75
C ILE A 39 -12.81 8.26 -13.71
N ALA A 40 -12.69 9.19 -12.76
CA ALA A 40 -13.57 10.35 -12.67
C ALA A 40 -13.49 11.25 -13.91
N GLY A 41 -12.30 11.41 -14.50
CA GLY A 41 -12.08 12.15 -15.75
C GLY A 41 -12.48 11.40 -17.02
N ALA A 42 -12.54 10.07 -16.99
CA ALA A 42 -12.94 9.24 -18.12
C ALA A 42 -14.44 9.41 -18.45
N ILE A 43 -15.28 9.55 -17.42
CA ILE A 43 -16.72 9.79 -17.58
C ILE A 43 -17.01 11.06 -18.42
N PRO A 44 -16.50 12.25 -18.06
CA PRO A 44 -16.68 13.45 -18.87
C PRO A 44 -15.87 13.42 -20.18
N ALA A 45 -14.73 12.72 -20.23
CA ALA A 45 -13.98 12.54 -21.47
C ALA A 45 -14.80 11.82 -22.55
N MET A 46 -15.57 10.80 -22.17
CA MET A 46 -16.49 10.12 -23.09
C MET A 46 -17.64 11.01 -23.53
N LEU A 47 -18.20 11.81 -22.60
CA LEU A 47 -19.34 12.69 -22.89
C LEU A 47 -18.97 13.84 -23.85
N TRP A 48 -17.82 14.48 -23.63
CA TRP A 48 -17.34 15.60 -24.46
C TRP A 48 -16.36 15.19 -25.56
N GLN A 49 -16.09 13.89 -25.72
CA GLN A 49 -15.08 13.34 -26.65
C GLN A 49 -13.69 13.99 -26.49
N ASN A 50 -13.38 14.48 -25.29
CA ASN A 50 -12.15 15.19 -24.99
C ASN A 50 -11.26 14.37 -24.05
N TRP A 51 -10.29 13.69 -24.62
CA TRP A 51 -9.34 12.82 -23.92
C TRP A 51 -8.41 13.56 -22.96
N SER A 52 -8.20 14.87 -23.14
CA SER A 52 -7.38 15.70 -22.26
C SER A 52 -7.96 15.86 -20.85
N LEU A 53 -9.25 15.57 -20.67
CA LEU A 53 -9.91 15.59 -19.36
C LEU A 53 -9.41 14.49 -18.43
N ILE A 54 -8.87 13.39 -18.96
CA ILE A 54 -8.34 12.28 -18.16
C ILE A 54 -7.11 12.72 -17.34
N PRO A 55 -6.01 13.21 -17.94
CA PRO A 55 -4.88 13.73 -17.16
C PRO A 55 -5.27 14.98 -16.35
N GLY A 56 -6.20 15.80 -16.88
CA GLY A 56 -6.72 16.99 -16.19
C GLY A 56 -7.41 16.69 -14.86
N CYS A 57 -8.09 15.54 -14.74
CA CYS A 57 -8.70 15.09 -13.49
C CYS A 57 -7.79 14.18 -12.67
N ALA A 58 -6.92 13.39 -13.31
CA ALA A 58 -6.02 12.46 -12.63
C ALA A 58 -5.04 13.19 -11.70
N LEU A 59 -4.33 14.21 -12.22
CA LEU A 59 -3.33 14.97 -11.46
C LEU A 59 -3.89 15.62 -10.17
N PRO A 60 -5.00 16.39 -10.22
CA PRO A 60 -5.59 16.94 -9.00
C PRO A 60 -6.14 15.84 -8.09
N GLY A 61 -6.66 14.72 -8.64
CA GLY A 61 -7.04 13.55 -7.85
C GLY A 61 -5.88 12.97 -7.04
N GLY A 62 -4.71 12.82 -7.67
CA GLY A 62 -3.47 12.41 -7.01
C GLY A 62 -3.03 13.38 -5.92
N ALA A 63 -3.02 14.67 -6.20
CA ALA A 63 -2.66 15.71 -5.24
C ALA A 63 -3.62 15.72 -4.03
N LEU A 64 -4.93 15.66 -4.26
CA LEU A 64 -5.94 15.58 -3.20
C LEU A 64 -5.78 14.31 -2.37
N ALA A 65 -5.50 13.17 -3.00
CA ALA A 65 -5.26 11.92 -2.30
C ALA A 65 -4.03 11.97 -1.38
N ILE A 66 -2.94 12.62 -1.80
CA ILE A 66 -1.77 12.85 -0.94
C ILE A 66 -2.12 13.77 0.24
N LEU A 67 -2.82 14.89 -0.05
CA LEU A 67 -3.18 15.87 0.97
C LEU A 67 -4.11 15.28 2.04
N CYS A 68 -5.16 14.56 1.61
CA CYS A 68 -6.14 13.91 2.49
C CYS A 68 -5.60 12.60 3.08
N GLY A 69 -4.71 11.92 2.37
CA GLY A 69 -4.16 10.60 2.70
C GLY A 69 -3.49 10.57 4.05
N GLY A 70 -2.81 11.64 4.48
CA GLY A 70 -2.15 11.68 5.79
C GLY A 70 -3.12 11.48 6.95
N ARG A 71 -4.27 12.17 6.93
CA ARG A 71 -5.29 12.06 8.00
C ARG A 71 -6.02 10.73 7.95
N TRP A 72 -6.30 10.23 6.75
CA TRP A 72 -7.04 8.97 6.58
C TRP A 72 -6.17 7.76 6.92
N LEU A 73 -4.92 7.75 6.44
CA LEU A 73 -3.96 6.69 6.72
C LEU A 73 -3.52 6.68 8.18
N ALA A 74 -3.35 7.84 8.82
CA ALA A 74 -3.08 7.91 10.25
C ALA A 74 -4.19 7.27 11.11
N ARG A 75 -5.46 7.38 10.68
CA ARG A 75 -6.59 6.69 11.34
C ARG A 75 -6.54 5.19 11.08
N LEU A 76 -6.30 4.76 9.84
CA LEU A 76 -6.21 3.34 9.46
C LEU A 76 -5.06 2.62 10.16
N LYS A 77 -3.95 3.31 10.39
CA LYS A 77 -2.75 2.78 11.06
C LYS A 77 -2.86 2.73 12.58
N ARG A 78 -3.94 3.25 13.18
CA ARG A 78 -4.02 3.36 14.65
C ARG A 78 -4.01 1.96 15.28
N GLY A 79 -2.95 1.64 16.04
CA GLY A 79 -2.74 0.33 16.67
C GLY A 79 -2.20 -0.77 15.73
N ARG A 80 -1.76 -0.43 14.51
CA ARG A 80 -1.16 -1.38 13.56
C ARG A 80 0.37 -1.25 13.53
N PRO A 81 1.11 -2.35 13.27
CA PRO A 81 2.56 -2.31 13.20
C PRO A 81 3.07 -1.46 12.02
N GLU A 82 4.29 -0.95 12.17
CA GLU A 82 4.98 -0.22 11.11
C GLU A 82 5.21 -1.16 9.91
N SER A 83 5.00 -0.70 8.66
CA SER A 83 4.93 -1.49 7.40
C SER A 83 3.67 -2.36 7.17
N TRP A 84 2.68 -2.33 8.06
CA TRP A 84 1.44 -3.14 7.91
C TRP A 84 0.73 -2.95 6.57
N LEU A 85 0.64 -1.71 6.08
CA LEU A 85 -0.08 -1.39 4.84
C LEU A 85 0.52 -2.14 3.64
N TYR A 86 1.84 -2.07 3.48
CA TYR A 86 2.54 -2.73 2.39
C TYR A 86 2.35 -4.25 2.46
N ARG A 87 2.53 -4.85 3.64
CA ARG A 87 2.35 -6.30 3.83
C ARG A 87 0.91 -6.77 3.62
N ALA A 88 -0.07 -5.97 4.06
CA ALA A 88 -1.48 -6.28 3.81
C ALA A 88 -1.82 -6.22 2.31
N LEU A 89 -1.20 -5.28 1.59
CA LEU A 89 -1.39 -5.12 0.14
C LEU A 89 -0.70 -6.26 -0.63
N GLU A 90 0.52 -6.63 -0.24
CA GLU A 90 1.26 -7.78 -0.78
C GLU A 90 0.47 -9.09 -0.56
N LEU A 91 -0.11 -9.28 0.63
CA LEU A 91 -0.97 -10.42 0.94
C LEU A 91 -2.25 -10.44 0.09
N LYS A 92 -2.89 -9.28 -0.11
CA LYS A 92 -4.07 -9.18 -0.99
C LYS A 92 -3.71 -9.53 -2.43
N LEU A 93 -2.63 -8.96 -2.98
CA LEU A 93 -2.15 -9.27 -4.33
C LEU A 93 -1.82 -10.76 -4.47
N ALA A 94 -1.13 -11.34 -3.49
CA ALA A 94 -0.80 -12.76 -3.49
C ALA A 94 -2.05 -13.66 -3.49
N ARG A 95 -3.12 -13.26 -2.80
CA ARG A 95 -4.42 -13.96 -2.84
C ARG A 95 -5.12 -13.86 -4.21
N PHE A 96 -4.93 -12.74 -4.92
CA PHE A 96 -5.40 -12.60 -6.31
C PHE A 96 -4.49 -13.30 -7.33
N GLY A 97 -3.43 -14.00 -6.88
CA GLY A 97 -2.47 -14.68 -7.76
C GLY A 97 -1.47 -13.74 -8.43
N ILE A 98 -1.38 -12.48 -7.99
CA ILE A 98 -0.50 -11.47 -8.56
C ILE A 98 0.72 -11.29 -7.63
N GLY A 99 1.93 -11.49 -8.16
CA GLY A 99 3.18 -11.30 -7.42
C GLY A 99 3.78 -12.59 -6.85
N THR A 100 4.80 -12.45 -5.99
CA THR A 100 5.49 -13.61 -5.42
C THR A 100 4.71 -14.20 -4.25
N GLN A 101 4.46 -15.51 -4.26
CA GLN A 101 3.81 -16.24 -3.16
C GLN A 101 4.79 -16.45 -1.99
N ARG A 102 5.23 -15.34 -1.40
CA ARG A 102 6.09 -15.36 -0.19
C ARG A 102 5.33 -15.65 1.10
N PHE A 103 4.00 -15.65 1.03
CA PHE A 103 3.14 -15.95 2.17
C PHE A 103 2.73 -17.41 2.17
N VAL A 104 2.78 -18.02 3.35
CA VAL A 104 2.16 -19.32 3.63
C VAL A 104 0.64 -19.10 3.61
N LEU A 105 0.03 -19.33 2.45
CA LEU A 105 -1.41 -19.18 2.22
C LEU A 105 -2.20 -20.50 2.33
N HIS A 106 -1.51 -21.61 2.56
CA HIS A 106 -2.10 -22.93 2.69
C HIS A 106 -2.43 -23.21 4.16
N ASP A 107 -3.63 -23.74 4.37
CA ASP A 107 -4.00 -24.43 5.60
C ASP A 107 -3.70 -25.92 5.45
N GLY A 108 -3.31 -26.54 6.56
CA GLY A 108 -2.95 -27.95 6.58
C GLY A 108 -2.96 -28.49 7.99
N ILE A 109 -3.33 -29.76 8.13
CA ILE A 109 -3.27 -30.46 9.41
C ILE A 109 -1.81 -30.77 9.69
N TRP A 110 -1.30 -30.31 10.84
CA TRP A 110 0.03 -30.64 11.31
C TRP A 110 0.11 -32.13 11.61
N ALA A 111 0.74 -32.90 10.73
CA ALA A 111 1.00 -34.32 10.95
C ALA A 111 2.44 -34.52 11.45
N ILE A 112 2.58 -35.24 12.56
CA ILE A 112 3.90 -35.56 13.15
C ILE A 112 4.59 -36.70 12.38
N ARG A 113 3.84 -37.43 11.54
CA ARG A 113 4.35 -38.59 10.80
C ARG A 113 4.92 -38.15 9.45
N ARG A 114 6.19 -38.49 9.17
CA ARG A 114 6.75 -38.35 7.82
C ARG A 114 5.96 -39.24 6.86
N SER A 115 5.32 -38.63 5.87
CA SER A 115 4.77 -39.33 4.71
C SER A 115 5.89 -40.09 4.01
N ARG A 116 5.80 -41.42 3.93
CA ARG A 116 6.66 -42.23 3.06
C ARG A 116 6.13 -42.06 1.63
N ARG A 117 6.93 -41.44 0.77
CA ARG A 117 6.75 -41.54 -0.68
C ARG A 117 7.09 -42.95 -1.15
#